data_AF-A0A926BJF0-F1
#
_entry.id   AF-A0A926BJF0-F1
#
_cell.length_a   1.000
_cell.length_b   1.000
_cell.length_c   1.000
_cell.angle_alpha   90.00
_cell.angle_beta   90.00
_cell.angle_gamma   90.00
#
_symmetry.space_group_name_H-M   'P 1'
#
loop_
_entity.id
_entity.type
_entity.pdbx_description
1 polymer ?
#
loop_
_entity_poly.entity_id
_entity_poly.type
_entity_poly.pdbx_seq_one_letter_code
_entity_poly.pdbx_strand_id
1 'polypeptide(L)'
;MASNLAPASSKKPDRSVERVQIGARMEKRMVQVLKGLAEFKEMTLGELLEETVLHSFEAVPGHEGQQCASPHSVKSLRAIADLKKVYGMDYDTHASYDFKDEEPQSE
;
A
#
# COMPACT_ATOMS: atom_id res chain seq x y z
N MET A 1 41.01 18.85 -4.56
CA MET A 1 40.81 17.42 -4.25
C MET A 1 39.47 17.29 -3.56
N ALA A 2 38.49 16.72 -4.25
CA ALA A 2 37.11 16.64 -3.78
C ALA A 2 36.97 15.56 -2.70
N SER A 3 36.33 15.91 -1.58
CA SER A 3 35.82 14.95 -0.61
C SER A 3 34.34 14.77 -0.89
N ASN A 4 33.98 13.58 -1.40
CA ASN A 4 32.59 13.14 -1.55
C ASN A 4 32.05 12.78 -0.15
N LEU A 5 31.08 13.55 0.34
CA LEU A 5 30.20 13.11 1.40
C LEU A 5 29.01 12.41 0.73
N ALA A 6 28.97 11.08 0.81
CA ALA A 6 27.79 10.32 0.40
C ALA A 6 26.59 10.73 1.29
N PRO A 7 25.38 10.94 0.74
CA PRO A 7 24.22 11.18 1.57
C PRO A 7 23.90 9.90 2.35
N ALA A 8 23.89 10.00 3.68
CA ALA A 8 23.36 8.94 4.53
C ALA A 8 21.89 8.69 4.13
N SER A 9 21.61 7.51 3.57
CA SER A 9 20.26 7.07 3.28
C SER A 9 19.48 7.02 4.60
N SER A 10 18.61 8.00 4.83
CA SER A 10 17.70 8.01 5.96
C SER A 10 16.69 6.89 5.75
N LYS A 11 17.01 5.69 6.23
CA LYS A 11 16.09 4.56 6.25
C LYS A 11 14.84 5.01 7.02
N LYS A 12 13.68 5.08 6.34
CA LYS A 12 12.40 5.31 7.02
C LYS A 12 12.22 4.25 8.11
N PRO A 13 11.65 4.59 9.28
CA PRO A 13 11.45 3.61 10.33
C PRO A 13 10.49 2.52 9.82
N ASP A 14 10.87 1.25 10.03
CA ASP A 14 9.99 0.12 9.74
C ASP A 14 8.65 0.30 10.49
N ARG A 15 7.54 0.08 9.79
CA ARG A 15 6.19 0.19 10.34
C ARG A 15 5.66 -1.21 10.64
N SER A 16 5.45 -1.50 11.91
CA SER A 16 4.79 -2.73 12.36
C SER A 16 3.32 -2.73 11.92
N VAL A 17 2.85 -3.83 11.33
CA VAL A 17 1.45 -4.00 10.89
C VAL A 17 0.91 -5.38 11.28
N GLU A 18 -0.37 -5.41 11.68
CA GLU A 18 -1.13 -6.65 11.85
C GLU A 18 -1.77 -7.06 10.52
N ARG A 19 -1.52 -8.30 10.06
CA ARG A 19 -2.12 -8.85 8.85
C ARG A 19 -3.22 -9.85 9.16
N VAL A 20 -4.40 -9.63 8.56
CA VAL A 20 -5.56 -10.52 8.70
C VAL A 20 -5.83 -11.30 7.41
N GLN A 21 -6.26 -12.55 7.55
CA GLN A 21 -6.63 -13.39 6.40
C GLN A 21 -8.00 -12.97 5.83
N ILE A 22 -8.05 -12.68 4.53
CA ILE A 22 -9.27 -12.20 3.86
C ILE A 22 -9.96 -13.35 3.11
N GLY A 23 -11.25 -13.57 3.38
CA GLY A 23 -12.10 -14.47 2.61
C GLY A 23 -12.80 -13.78 1.44
N ALA A 24 -12.17 -13.72 0.26
CA ALA A 24 -12.73 -13.08 -0.94
C ALA A 24 -12.93 -14.05 -2.11
N ARG A 25 -13.93 -13.76 -2.97
CA ARG A 25 -14.11 -14.40 -4.29
C ARG A 25 -13.69 -13.43 -5.38
N MET A 26 -12.84 -13.88 -6.30
CA MET A 26 -12.31 -13.08 -7.40
C MET A 26 -12.29 -13.91 -8.70
N GLU A 27 -12.27 -13.25 -9.85
CA GLU A 27 -12.19 -13.92 -11.15
C GLU A 27 -10.87 -14.72 -11.26
N LYS A 28 -10.96 -15.95 -11.81
CA LYS A 28 -9.85 -16.92 -11.78
C LYS A 28 -8.58 -16.41 -12.47
N ARG A 29 -8.69 -15.84 -13.67
CA ARG A 29 -7.55 -15.35 -14.46
C ARG A 29 -6.92 -14.13 -13.82
N MET A 30 -7.71 -13.25 -13.21
CA MET A 30 -7.22 -12.12 -12.44
C MET A 30 -6.34 -12.58 -11.29
N VAL A 31 -6.78 -13.59 -10.52
CA VAL A 31 -5.95 -14.18 -9.45
C VAL A 31 -4.66 -14.77 -10.01
N GLN A 32 -4.69 -15.42 -11.18
CA GLN A 32 -3.49 -15.96 -11.83
C GLN A 32 -2.51 -14.85 -12.21
N VAL A 33 -3.00 -13.75 -12.79
CA VAL A 33 -2.18 -12.59 -13.15
C VAL A 33 -1.57 -11.94 -11.90
N LEU A 34 -2.37 -11.73 -10.85
CA LEU A 34 -1.87 -11.14 -9.60
C LEU A 34 -0.82 -12.02 -8.94
N LYS A 35 -1.01 -13.35 -8.89
CA LYS A 35 0.00 -14.27 -8.36
C LYS A 35 1.30 -14.25 -9.18
N GLY A 36 1.19 -14.27 -10.51
CA GLY A 36 2.36 -14.19 -11.39
C GLY A 36 3.10 -12.85 -11.27
N LEU A 37 2.37 -11.74 -11.11
CA LEU A 37 2.97 -10.43 -10.89
C LEU A 37 3.64 -10.33 -9.51
N ALA A 38 3.03 -10.90 -8.48
CA ALA A 38 3.61 -10.94 -7.13
C ALA A 38 4.94 -11.70 -7.13
N GLU A 39 4.98 -12.87 -7.77
CA GLU A 39 6.21 -13.65 -7.97
C GLU A 39 7.27 -12.84 -8.74
N PHE A 40 6.88 -12.20 -9.84
CA PHE A 40 7.79 -11.38 -10.65
C PHE A 40 8.39 -10.20 -9.87
N LYS A 41 7.64 -9.64 -8.90
CA LYS A 41 8.08 -8.52 -8.06
C LYS A 41 8.69 -8.96 -6.72
N GLU A 42 8.91 -10.27 -6.51
CA GLU A 42 9.44 -10.83 -5.26
C GLU A 42 8.63 -10.42 -4.02
N MET A 43 7.30 -10.39 -4.14
CA MET A 43 6.37 -10.04 -3.05
C MET A 43 5.28 -11.09 -2.91
N THR A 44 4.66 -11.14 -1.73
CA THR A 44 3.45 -11.92 -1.49
C THR A 44 2.25 -11.32 -2.21
N LEU A 45 1.22 -12.13 -2.44
CA LEU A 45 -0.05 -11.63 -2.99
C LEU A 45 -0.69 -10.56 -2.08
N GLY A 46 -0.50 -10.67 -0.76
CA GLY A 46 -0.98 -9.69 0.21
C GLY A 46 -0.30 -8.32 0.01
N GLU A 47 1.03 -8.31 -0.06
CA GLU A 47 1.81 -7.08 -0.29
C GLU A 47 1.48 -6.42 -1.63
N LEU A 48 1.30 -7.20 -2.71
CA LEU A 48 0.87 -6.66 -4.00
C LEU A 48 -0.51 -5.99 -3.90
N LEU A 49 -1.44 -6.60 -3.17
CA LEU A 49 -2.77 -6.03 -2.95
C LEU A 49 -2.70 -4.78 -2.09
N GLU A 50 -1.91 -4.78 -1.01
CA GLU A 50 -1.65 -3.60 -0.16
C GLU A 50 -1.10 -2.44 -1.00
N GLU A 51 -0.06 -2.67 -1.80
CA GLU A 51 0.53 -1.66 -2.70
C GLU A 51 -0.51 -1.13 -3.70
N THR A 52 -1.25 -2.02 -4.36
CA THR A 52 -2.23 -1.62 -5.38
C THR A 52 -3.39 -0.82 -4.78
N VAL A 53 -3.90 -1.24 -3.62
CA VAL A 53 -5.00 -0.58 -2.92
C VAL A 53 -4.58 0.77 -2.35
N LEU A 54 -3.36 0.87 -1.82
CA LEU A 54 -2.84 2.14 -1.34
C LEU A 54 -2.81 3.19 -2.45
N HIS A 55 -2.35 2.81 -3.65
CA HIS A 55 -2.37 3.72 -4.80
C HIS A 55 -3.78 4.12 -5.22
N SER A 56 -4.77 3.21 -5.14
CA SER A 56 -6.14 3.56 -5.51
C SER A 56 -6.80 4.55 -4.54
N PHE A 57 -6.30 4.65 -3.30
CA PHE A 57 -6.81 5.58 -2.29
C PHE A 57 -6.31 7.02 -2.46
N GLU A 58 -5.31 7.27 -3.30
CA GLU A 58 -4.84 8.63 -3.55
C GLU A 58 -5.82 9.42 -4.43
N ALA A 59 -6.10 10.63 -3.99
CA ALA A 59 -6.75 11.62 -4.82
C ALA A 59 -5.68 12.31 -5.67
N VAL A 60 -5.90 12.40 -6.98
CA VAL A 60 -5.12 13.34 -7.81
C VAL A 60 -5.91 14.64 -7.91
N PRO A 61 -5.43 15.74 -7.29
CA PRO A 61 -6.17 17.00 -7.28
C PRO A 61 -6.54 17.48 -8.67
N GLY A 62 -7.83 17.77 -8.88
CA GLY A 62 -8.37 18.24 -10.16
C GLY A 62 -8.58 17.14 -11.21
N HIS A 63 -8.27 15.88 -10.89
CA HIS A 63 -8.48 14.72 -11.76
C HIS A 63 -9.15 13.55 -11.02
N GLU A 64 -9.89 13.84 -9.96
CA GLU A 64 -10.54 12.83 -9.12
C GLU A 64 -11.52 11.99 -9.97
N GLY A 65 -11.31 10.68 -9.99
CA GLY A 65 -12.13 9.75 -10.77
C GLY A 65 -11.84 9.74 -12.27
N GLN A 66 -10.79 10.43 -12.72
CA GLN A 66 -10.43 10.55 -14.14
C GLN A 66 -9.09 9.89 -14.50
N GLN A 67 -8.26 9.57 -13.50
CA GLN A 67 -6.95 8.96 -13.69
C GLN A 67 -6.88 7.56 -13.10
N CYS A 68 -6.04 6.70 -13.68
CA CYS A 68 -5.81 5.33 -13.19
C CYS A 68 -5.33 5.30 -11.74
N ALA A 69 -4.55 6.30 -11.31
CA ALA A 69 -4.06 6.44 -9.94
C ALA A 69 -5.09 7.05 -8.96
N SER A 70 -6.25 7.51 -9.45
CA SER A 70 -7.35 8.03 -8.63
C SER A 70 -8.68 7.49 -9.17
N PRO A 71 -8.91 6.16 -9.14
CA PRO A 71 -10.06 5.52 -9.79
C PRO A 71 -11.40 5.80 -9.09
N HIS A 72 -11.37 6.45 -7.92
CA HIS A 72 -12.54 6.70 -7.09
C HIS A 72 -13.13 8.10 -7.33
N SER A 73 -14.46 8.19 -7.21
CA SER A 73 -15.16 9.48 -7.25
C SER A 73 -14.77 10.37 -6.07
N VAL A 74 -14.97 11.69 -6.17
CA VAL A 74 -14.78 12.64 -5.06
C VAL A 74 -15.53 12.20 -3.79
N LYS A 75 -16.75 11.68 -3.94
CA LYS A 75 -17.55 11.16 -2.80
C LYS A 75 -16.87 9.95 -2.14
N SER A 76 -16.38 9.02 -2.95
CA SER A 76 -15.67 7.83 -2.46
C SER A 76 -14.35 8.17 -1.80
N LEU A 77 -13.56 9.08 -2.37
CA LEU A 77 -12.30 9.54 -1.80
C LEU A 77 -12.49 10.23 -0.43
N ARG A 78 -13.56 11.01 -0.26
CA ARG A 78 -13.93 11.56 1.05
C ARG A 78 -14.24 10.46 2.07
N ALA A 79 -15.05 9.47 1.67
CA ALA A 79 -15.36 8.33 2.54
C ALA A 79 -14.11 7.54 2.92
N ILE A 80 -13.18 7.30 1.98
CA ILE A 80 -11.90 6.65 2.23
C ILE A 80 -11.08 7.46 3.25
N ALA A 81 -10.96 8.78 3.06
CA ALA A 81 -10.21 9.64 3.97
C ALA A 81 -10.80 9.63 5.41
N ASP A 82 -12.12 9.60 5.54
CA ASP A 82 -12.76 9.53 6.85
C ASP A 82 -12.61 8.15 7.50
N LEU A 83 -12.72 7.06 6.73
CA LEU A 83 -12.47 5.70 7.23
C LEU A 83 -11.00 5.52 7.66
N LYS A 84 -10.03 6.06 6.91
CA LYS A 84 -8.62 6.05 7.32
C LYS A 84 -8.42 6.70 8.69
N LYS A 85 -9.08 7.83 8.97
CA LYS A 85 -9.03 8.48 10.29
C LYS A 85 -9.66 7.61 11.38
N VAL A 86 -10.81 6.99 11.10
CA VAL A 86 -11.52 6.13 12.07
C VAL A 86 -10.66 4.93 12.49
N TYR A 87 -9.95 4.32 11.54
CA TYR A 87 -9.13 3.13 11.80
C TYR A 87 -7.65 3.43 12.07
N GLY A 88 -7.26 4.71 12.21
CA GLY A 88 -5.87 5.08 12.48
C GLY A 88 -4.88 4.76 11.35
N MET A 89 -5.35 4.65 10.09
CA MET A 89 -4.51 4.40 8.93
C MET A 89 -3.81 5.70 8.49
N ASP A 90 -2.60 5.92 9.00
CA ASP A 90 -1.89 7.21 8.95
C ASP A 90 -0.76 7.31 7.89
N TYR A 91 -0.78 6.45 6.88
CA TYR A 91 0.27 6.34 5.87
C TYR A 91 -0.18 6.65 4.43
N ASP A 92 0.82 6.94 3.59
CA ASP A 92 0.71 7.22 2.15
C ASP A 92 0.87 5.97 1.27
N THR A 93 0.88 6.16 -0.04
CA THR A 93 1.03 5.11 -1.06
C THR A 93 2.31 4.30 -0.99
N HIS A 94 3.36 4.86 -0.43
CA HIS A 94 4.68 4.26 -0.43
C HIS A 94 4.97 3.51 0.87
N ALA A 95 4.04 3.50 1.82
CA ALA A 95 4.27 2.89 3.12
C ALA A 95 4.36 1.36 3.09
N SER A 96 3.80 0.69 2.08
CA SER A 96 3.87 -0.78 1.97
C SER A 96 5.32 -1.29 1.89
N TYR A 97 6.28 -0.48 1.43
CA TYR A 97 7.70 -0.85 1.39
C TYR A 97 8.35 -0.94 2.77
N ASP A 98 7.75 -0.30 3.78
CA ASP A 98 8.27 -0.23 5.14
C ASP A 98 7.52 -1.17 6.10
N PHE A 99 6.53 -1.93 5.62
CA PHE A 99 5.70 -2.80 6.47
C PHE A 99 6.47 -4.03 6.96
N LYS A 100 6.33 -4.31 8.25
CA LYS A 100 6.78 -5.56 8.88
C LYS A 100 5.66 -6.16 9.68
N ASP A 101 5.53 -7.49 9.62
CA ASP A 101 4.59 -8.18 10.50
C ASP A 101 4.89 -7.84 11.95
N GLU A 102 3.85 -7.58 12.72
CA GLU A 102 3.95 -7.52 14.18
C GLU A 102 4.56 -8.83 14.70
N GLU A 103 5.66 -8.72 15.44
CA GLU A 103 6.18 -9.87 16.18
C GLU A 103 5.14 -10.28 17.21
N PRO A 104 4.78 -11.57 17.32
CA PRO A 104 3.82 -12.02 18.31
C PRO A 104 4.36 -11.64 19.69
N GLN A 105 3.59 -10.82 20.42
CA GLN A 105 3.91 -10.49 21.80
C GLN A 105 3.95 -11.82 22.57
N SER A 106 5.13 -12.19 23.05
CA SER A 106 5.27 -13.33 23.95
C SER A 106 4.49 -13.00 25.23
N GLU A 107 3.37 -13.67 25.42
CA GLU A 107 2.63 -13.70 26.69
C GLU A 107 3.43 -14.37 27.81
#